data_AF-A0A7X9HKJ5-F1
#
_entry.id   AF-A0A7X9HKJ5-F1
#
_cell.length_a   1.000
_cell.length_b   1.000
_cell.length_c   1.000
_cell.angle_alpha   90.00
_cell.angle_beta   90.00
_cell.angle_gamma   90.00
#
_symmetry.space_group_name_H-M   'P 1'
#
loop_
_entity.id
_entity.type
_entity.pdbx_description
1 polymer ?
#
loop_
_entity_poly.entity_id
_entity_poly.type
_entity_poly.pdbx_seq_one_letter_code
_entity_poly.pdbx_strand_id
1 'polypeptide(L)' 'MTEYIIIVALIAIATIGVVSLFGDNIRALFGTSANALAGNESATAETNSSTQSIHGHGDLKNFGKTTGRS' A
#
# COMPACT_ATOMS: atom_id res chain seq x y z
N MET A 1 27.84 -22.86 -11.29
CA MET A 1 26.59 -23.34 -10.66
C MET A 1 26.23 -22.53 -9.41
N THR A 2 27.13 -22.42 -8.43
CA THR A 2 26.88 -21.73 -7.15
C THR A 2 26.62 -20.21 -7.28
N GLU A 3 27.31 -19.54 -8.20
CA GLU A 3 27.13 -18.09 -8.48
C GLU A 3 25.69 -17.75 -8.89
N TYR A 4 25.09 -18.56 -9.78
CA TYR A 4 23.69 -18.36 -10.19
C TYR A 4 22.72 -18.53 -9.03
N ILE A 5 22.97 -19.49 -8.14
CA ILE A 5 22.13 -19.73 -6.95
C ILE A 5 22.14 -18.50 -6.03
N ILE A 6 23.31 -17.87 -5.87
CA ILE A 6 23.46 -16.66 -5.06
C ILE A 6 22.67 -15.49 -5.68
N ILE A 7 22.78 -15.28 -6.99
CA ILE A 7 22.06 -14.21 -7.69
C ILE A 7 20.53 -14.41 -7.57
N VAL A 8 20.04 -15.63 -7.74
CA VAL A 8 18.61 -15.96 -7.61
C VAL A 8 18.13 -15.70 -6.17
N ALA A 9 18.92 -16.08 -5.16
CA ALA A 9 18.57 -15.84 -3.77
C ALA A 9 18.45 -14.33 -3.45
N LEU A 10 19.34 -13.50 -4.01
CA LEU A 10 19.29 -12.05 -3.84
C LEU A 10 18.04 -11.44 -4.50
N ILE A 11 17.71 -11.88 -5.71
CA ILE A 11 16.51 -11.41 -6.41
C ILE A 11 15.27 -11.82 -5.61
N ALA A 12 15.17 -13.06 -5.15
CA ALA A 12 14.00 -13.57 -4.42
C ALA A 12 13.67 -12.72 -3.19
N ILE A 13 14.68 -12.30 -2.43
CA ILE A 13 14.49 -11.42 -1.27
C ILE A 13 14.02 -10.02 -1.72
N ALA A 14 14.62 -9.49 -2.80
CA ALA A 14 14.22 -8.19 -3.35
C ALA A 14 12.77 -8.18 -3.86
N THR A 15 12.31 -9.26 -4.50
CA THR A 15 10.95 -9.33 -5.05
C THR A 15 9.87 -9.30 -3.98
N ILE A 16 10.14 -9.79 -2.76
CA ILE A 16 9.17 -9.73 -1.66
C ILE A 16 8.79 -8.28 -1.39
N GLY A 17 9.77 -7.38 -1.31
CA GLY A 17 9.53 -5.95 -1.07
C GLY A 17 8.78 -5.26 -2.22
N VAL A 18 9.16 -5.57 -3.47
CA VAL A 18 8.50 -5.00 -4.66
C VAL A 18 7.03 -5.47 -4.76
N VAL A 19 6.79 -6.76 -4.57
CA VAL A 19 5.44 -7.33 -4.65
C VAL A 19 4.56 -6.83 -3.50
N SER A 20 5.09 -6.66 -2.29
CA SER A 20 4.33 -6.07 -1.19
C SER A 20 4.01 -4.59 -1.41
N LEU A 21 4.96 -3.80 -1.92
CA LEU A 21 4.77 -2.35 -2.11
C LEU A 21 3.84 -2.03 -3.30
N PHE A 22 3.98 -2.75 -4.39
CA PHE A 22 3.23 -2.48 -5.63
C PHE A 22 2.05 -3.44 -5.85
N GLY A 23 1.99 -4.57 -5.14
CA GLY A 23 0.96 -5.59 -5.32
C GLY A 23 -0.44 -5.10 -5.04
N ASP A 24 -0.61 -4.27 -4.00
CA ASP A 24 -1.92 -3.69 -3.65
C ASP A 24 -2.40 -2.70 -4.71
N ASN A 25 -1.50 -1.85 -5.21
CA ASN A 25 -1.79 -0.88 -6.28
C ASN A 25 -2.15 -1.59 -7.60
N ILE A 26 -1.39 -2.63 -7.96
CA ILE A 26 -1.66 -3.44 -9.15
C ILE A 26 -3.00 -4.17 -8.99
N ARG A 27 -3.27 -4.76 -7.82
CA ARG A 27 -4.53 -5.46 -7.54
C ARG A 27 -5.74 -4.53 -7.60
N ALA A 28 -5.62 -3.32 -7.04
CA ALA A 28 -6.66 -2.31 -7.11
C ALA A 28 -6.95 -1.91 -8.56
N LEU A 29 -5.92 -1.66 -9.36
CA LEU A 29 -6.06 -1.33 -10.78
C LEU A 29 -6.76 -2.45 -11.55
N PHE A 30 -6.33 -3.71 -11.36
CA PHE A 30 -7.00 -4.86 -11.97
C PHE A 30 -8.44 -5.03 -11.51
N GLY A 31 -8.73 -4.78 -10.23
CA GLY A 31 -10.09 -4.79 -9.69
C GLY A 31 -10.98 -3.75 -10.36
N THR A 32 -10.50 -2.52 -10.53
CA THR A 32 -11.20 -1.45 -11.25
C THR A 32 -11.41 -1.82 -12.72
N SER A 33 -10.40 -2.36 -13.41
CA SER A 33 -10.52 -2.79 -14.80
C SER A 33 -11.52 -3.94 -14.98
N ALA A 34 -11.49 -4.94 -14.10
CA ALA A 34 -12.45 -6.05 -14.12
C ALA A 34 -13.88 -5.57 -13.82
N ASN A 35 -14.02 -4.64 -12.88
CA ASN A 35 -15.31 -4.05 -12.52
C ASN A 35 -15.90 -3.17 -13.64
N ALA A 36 -15.06 -2.39 -14.34
CA ALA A 36 -15.46 -1.64 -15.53
C ALA A 36 -15.86 -2.58 -16.67
N LEU A 37 -15.11 -3.66 -16.90
CA LEU A 37 -15.45 -4.69 -17.88
C LEU A 37 -16.75 -5.43 -17.54
N ALA A 38 -17.05 -5.60 -16.25
CA ALA A 38 -18.31 -6.15 -15.76
C ALA A 38 -19.50 -5.16 -15.88
N GLY A 39 -19.27 -3.94 -16.40
CA GLY A 39 -20.31 -2.93 -16.65
C GLY A 39 -20.65 -2.05 -15.45
N ASN A 40 -19.86 -2.10 -14.37
CA ASN A 40 -20.09 -1.30 -13.17
C ASN A 40 -19.22 -0.03 -13.20
N GLU A 41 -19.68 1.04 -13.86
CA GLU A 41 -18.90 2.27 -14.10
C GLU A 41 -18.56 3.12 -12.84
N SER A 42 -18.89 2.66 -11.63
CA SER A 42 -18.77 3.44 -10.37
C SER A 42 -17.77 2.86 -9.35
N ALA A 43 -16.74 2.13 -9.77
CA ALA A 43 -15.60 1.87 -8.89
C ALA A 43 -14.62 3.05 -8.99
N THR A 44 -14.92 4.14 -8.27
CA THR A 44 -13.89 5.11 -7.89
C THR A 44 -12.79 4.32 -7.17
N ALA A 45 -11.62 4.23 -7.80
CA ALA A 45 -10.45 3.65 -7.17
C ALA A 45 -10.11 4.53 -5.96
N GLU A 46 -10.54 4.11 -4.77
CA GLU A 46 -10.18 4.71 -3.49
C GLU A 46 -8.70 4.42 -3.19
N THR A 47 -7.80 4.95 -4.03
CA THR A 47 -6.35 4.92 -3.88
C THR A 47 -5.89 5.77 -2.68
N ASN A 48 -6.82 6.44 -1.98
CA ASN A 48 -6.53 7.42 -0.92
C ASN A 48 -6.43 6.85 0.51
N SER A 49 -6.56 5.54 0.72
CA SER A 49 -6.48 4.97 2.09
C SER A 49 -5.06 4.70 2.59
N SER A 50 -4.04 4.67 1.73
CA SER A 50 -2.66 4.45 2.19
C SER A 50 -1.97 5.72 2.72
N THR A 51 -2.39 6.92 2.32
CA THR A 51 -1.79 8.18 2.79
C THR A 51 -2.35 8.65 4.14
N GLN A 52 -3.54 8.17 4.54
CA GLN A 52 -4.12 8.51 5.86
C GLN A 52 -3.53 7.70 7.02
N SER A 53 -3.12 6.45 6.78
CA SER A 53 -2.55 5.59 7.83
C SER A 53 -1.15 6.05 8.27
N ILE A 54 -0.40 6.72 7.39
CA ILE A 54 0.95 7.21 7.68
C ILE A 54 0.93 8.51 8.51
N HIS A 55 -0.13 9.31 8.42
CA HIS A 55 -0.29 10.53 9.23
C HIS A 55 -0.99 10.28 10.59
N GLY A 56 -1.53 9.08 10.82
CA GLY A 56 -2.28 8.73 12.03
C GLY A 56 -1.44 8.32 13.24
N HIS A 57 -0.15 8.01 13.04
CA HIS A 57 0.74 7.59 14.12
C HIS A 57 1.65 8.73 14.57
N GLY A 58 1.12 9.58 15.45
CA GLY A 58 1.96 10.38 16.36
C GLY A 58 2.12 11.86 16.04
N ASP A 59 1.03 12.60 15.78
CA ASP A 59 1.13 14.06 15.82
C ASP A 59 1.06 14.55 17.28
N LEU A 60 2.22 14.90 17.85
CA LEU A 60 2.39 15.44 19.21
C LEU A 60 1.48 16.66 19.51
N LYS A 61 0.94 17.28 18.46
CA LYS A 61 0.03 18.43 18.51
C LYS A 61 -1.28 18.15 19.24
N ASN A 62 -1.71 16.89 19.36
CA ASN A 62 -2.96 16.54 20.04
C ASN A 62 -2.81 16.25 21.54
N PHE A 63 -1.58 16.05 22.04
CA PHE A 63 -1.33 15.74 23.46
C PHE A 63 -1.55 16.92 24.40
N GLY A 64 -1.32 18.15 23.94
CA GLY A 64 -1.51 19.37 24.76
C GLY A 64 -2.96 19.89 24.79
N LYS A 65 -3.82 19.47 23.84
CA LYS A 65 -5.18 20.01 23.72
C LYS A 65 -6.18 19.34 24.66
N THR A 66 -5.93 18.11 25.11
CA THR A 66 -6.88 17.34 25.93
C THR A 66 -6.81 17.65 27.42
N THR A 67 -5.76 18.33 27.90
CA THR A 67 -5.54 18.60 29.34
C THR A 67 -5.92 20.04 29.76
N GLY A 68 -6.34 20.91 28.82
CA GLY A 68 -6.54 22.35 29.07
C GLY A 68 -7.99 22.85 29.14
N ARG A 69 -8.99 21.99 29.39
CA ARG A 69 -10.38 22.43 29.60
C ARG A 69 -10.98 21.78 30.83
N SER A 70 -10.75 22.40 31.98
CA SER A 70 -11.69 22.41 33.10
C SER A 70 -11.73 23.80 33.71
#